data_AF-A0A926B121-F1
#
_entry.id   AF-A0A926B121-F1
#
_cell.length_a   1.000
_cell.length_b   1.000
_cell.length_c   1.000
_cell.angle_alpha   90.00
_cell.angle_beta   90.00
_cell.angle_gamma   90.00
#
_symmetry.space_group_name_H-M   'P 1'
#
loop_
_entity.id
_entity.type
_entity.pdbx_description
1 polymer ?
#
loop_
_entity_poly.entity_id
_entity_poly.type
_entity_poly.pdbx_seq_one_letter_code
_entity_poly.pdbx_strand_id
1 'polypeptide(L)'
;MKRRKQPQQEQAPALPTDPALTRRRLLKASALTAATAGLYGVAPFYGPWKHHHAWAQTAQKKPLTIGLTMDASGQYAASGQEERLGAMMAIKEFNAKGGVLGRQIEAIHIDT
;
A
#
# COMPACT_ATOMS: atom_id res chain seq x y z
N MET A 1 -13.34 74.36 48.51
CA MET A 1 -13.12 74.29 47.05
C MET A 1 -11.94 73.36 46.77
N LYS A 2 -12.20 72.27 46.03
CA LYS A 2 -11.27 71.39 45.28
C LYS A 2 -10.07 70.76 46.04
N ARG A 3 -10.27 69.55 46.57
CA ARG A 3 -9.19 68.58 46.83
C ARG A 3 -9.36 67.31 45.98
N ARG A 4 -8.45 67.21 45.01
CA ARG A 4 -7.83 66.01 44.40
C ARG A 4 -8.73 64.79 44.12
N LYS A 5 -9.15 64.67 42.85
CA LYS A 5 -9.40 63.36 42.23
C LYS A 5 -8.05 62.67 42.03
N GLN A 6 -7.82 61.55 42.71
CA GLN A 6 -6.77 60.62 42.31
C GLN A 6 -7.32 59.66 41.24
N PRO A 7 -6.52 59.37 40.20
CA PRO A 7 -6.88 58.53 39.08
C PRO A 7 -6.68 57.05 39.44
N GLN A 8 -7.04 56.16 38.51
CA GLN A 8 -6.86 54.70 38.49
C GLN A 8 -8.10 53.96 39.04
N GLN A 9 -8.73 53.03 38.31
CA GLN A 9 -8.26 52.23 37.19
C GLN A 9 -9.34 52.13 36.11
N GLU A 10 -9.03 52.66 34.94
CA GLU A 10 -9.68 52.27 33.70
C GLU A 10 -9.14 50.89 33.35
N GLN A 11 -9.86 49.85 33.76
CA GLN A 11 -9.61 48.49 33.28
C GLN A 11 -9.97 48.46 31.80
N ALA A 12 -8.95 48.63 30.96
CA ALA A 12 -9.01 48.32 29.54
C ALA A 12 -9.67 46.94 29.36
N PRO A 13 -10.55 46.76 28.35
CA PRO A 13 -11.11 45.44 28.10
C PRO A 13 -9.93 44.51 27.84
N ALA A 14 -9.76 43.53 28.72
CA ALA A 14 -8.78 42.48 28.54
C ALA A 14 -8.98 41.93 27.13
N LEU A 15 -7.96 42.04 26.29
CA LEU A 15 -7.92 41.39 24.99
C LEU A 15 -8.38 39.95 25.19
N PRO A 16 -9.33 39.44 24.40
CA PRO A 16 -9.77 38.06 24.52
C PRO A 16 -8.58 37.15 24.23
N THR A 17 -7.87 36.78 25.29
CA THR A 17 -6.90 35.70 25.28
C THR A 17 -7.73 34.45 25.48
N ASP A 18 -8.30 33.96 24.38
CA ASP A 18 -8.87 32.62 24.34
C ASP A 18 -7.77 31.63 23.89
N PRO A 19 -6.98 31.01 24.80
CA PRO A 19 -6.24 29.81 24.46
C PRO A 19 -7.06 28.59 24.86
N ALA A 20 -8.35 28.55 24.50
CA ALA A 20 -9.15 27.34 24.65
C ALA A 20 -9.39 26.67 23.28
N LEU A 21 -8.35 26.60 22.45
CA LEU A 21 -8.22 25.54 21.46
C LEU A 21 -8.04 24.21 22.19
N THR A 22 -9.14 23.75 22.75
CA THR A 22 -9.26 22.48 23.45
C THR A 22 -8.92 21.38 22.45
N ARG A 23 -8.04 20.44 22.82
CA ARG A 23 -7.62 19.29 21.98
C ARG A 23 -8.79 18.59 21.28
N ARG A 24 -9.97 18.56 21.92
CA ARG A 24 -11.22 18.03 21.35
C ARG A 24 -11.74 18.81 20.13
N ARG A 25 -11.61 20.14 20.10
CA ARG A 25 -11.94 20.96 18.92
C ARG A 25 -10.94 20.71 17.79
N LEU A 26 -9.66 20.54 18.12
CA LEU A 26 -8.63 20.19 17.14
C LEU A 26 -8.86 18.80 16.55
N LEU A 27 -9.23 17.81 17.37
CA LEU A 27 -9.62 16.46 16.94
C LEU A 27 -10.89 16.47 16.07
N LYS A 28 -11.88 17.32 16.40
CA LYS A 28 -13.08 17.49 15.57
C LYS A 28 -12.76 18.18 14.23
N ALA A 29 -11.85 19.15 14.23
CA ALA A 29 -11.41 19.83 13.03
C ALA A 29 -10.57 18.90 12.13
N SER A 30 -9.67 18.10 12.71
CA SER A 30 -8.87 17.11 11.96
C SER A 30 -9.71 15.97 11.40
N ALA A 31 -10.81 15.58 12.07
CA ALA A 31 -11.76 14.62 11.53
C ALA A 31 -12.45 15.13 10.24
N LEU A 32 -12.70 16.44 10.15
CA LEU A 32 -13.29 17.07 8.96
C LEU A 32 -12.28 17.21 7.81
N THR A 33 -11.02 17.54 8.08
CA THR A 33 -9.97 17.61 7.05
C THR A 33 -9.47 16.24 6.57
N ALA A 34 -9.49 15.22 7.43
CA ALA A 34 -9.24 13.84 7.02
C ALA A 34 -10.34 13.31 6.08
N ALA A 35 -11.58 13.75 6.27
CA ALA A 35 -12.69 13.39 5.39
C ALA A 35 -12.57 14.00 3.98
N THR A 36 -12.02 15.21 3.85
CA THR A 36 -11.85 15.86 2.53
C THR A 36 -10.58 15.42 1.81
N ALA A 37 -9.48 15.18 2.52
CA ALA A 37 -8.27 14.56 1.95
C ALA A 37 -8.49 13.07 1.56
N GLY A 38 -9.39 12.40 2.28
CA GLY A 38 -9.85 11.04 1.99
C GLY A 38 -10.85 10.93 0.84
N LEU A 39 -11.22 12.02 0.15
CA LEU A 39 -12.00 11.95 -1.10
C LEU A 39 -11.16 12.32 -2.33
N TYR A 40 -10.17 13.21 -2.19
CA TYR A 40 -9.43 13.77 -3.32
C TYR A 40 -7.90 13.67 -3.25
N GLY A 41 -7.30 13.31 -2.11
CA GLY A 41 -5.83 13.31 -1.95
C GLY A 41 -5.18 11.92 -1.93
N VAL A 42 -5.76 10.98 -1.17
CA VAL A 42 -5.19 9.62 -0.99
C VAL A 42 -6.15 8.50 -1.36
N ALA A 43 -7.46 8.74 -1.33
CA ALA A 43 -8.45 7.73 -1.67
C ALA A 43 -8.55 7.34 -3.14
N PRO A 44 -8.09 8.10 -4.15
CA PRO A 44 -8.00 7.54 -5.50
C PRO A 44 -6.92 6.46 -5.61
N PHE A 45 -5.81 6.60 -4.87
CA PHE A 45 -4.72 5.61 -4.81
C PHE A 45 -5.04 4.43 -3.88
N TYR A 46 -5.82 4.66 -2.81
CA TYR A 46 -6.29 3.65 -1.85
C TYR A 46 -7.81 3.50 -1.87
N GLY A 47 -8.40 3.52 -3.07
CA GLY A 47 -9.85 3.47 -3.26
C GLY A 47 -10.50 2.24 -2.63
N PRO A 48 -11.83 2.15 -2.62
CA PRO A 48 -12.54 0.95 -2.19
C PRO A 48 -12.44 -0.14 -3.26
N TRP A 49 -11.23 -0.42 -3.73
CA TRP A 49 -10.91 -1.59 -4.49
C TRP A 49 -11.06 -2.77 -3.54
N LYS A 50 -12.30 -3.22 -3.35
CA LYS A 50 -12.62 -4.48 -2.65
C LYS A 50 -11.91 -5.69 -3.29
N HIS A 51 -11.25 -5.49 -4.44
CA HIS A 51 -10.49 -6.45 -5.20
C HIS A 51 -9.09 -5.93 -5.53
N HIS A 52 -8.33 -5.42 -4.54
CA HIS A 52 -6.86 -5.49 -4.61
C HIS A 52 -6.33 -6.90 -4.28
N HIS A 53 -7.24 -7.86 -4.01
CA HIS A 53 -6.89 -9.26 -4.01
C HIS A 53 -6.57 -9.66 -5.44
N ALA A 54 -5.27 -9.68 -5.74
CA ALA A 54 -4.74 -10.37 -6.90
C ALA A 54 -5.53 -11.66 -7.10
N TRP A 55 -6.02 -11.91 -8.32
CA TRP A 55 -6.73 -13.11 -8.73
C TRP A 55 -5.99 -14.43 -8.43
N ALA A 56 -4.79 -14.36 -7.83
CA ALA A 56 -4.03 -15.46 -7.25
C ALA A 56 -4.54 -15.96 -5.88
N GLN A 57 -5.45 -15.25 -5.19
CA GLN A 57 -6.03 -15.66 -3.90
C GLN A 57 -7.41 -16.33 -4.06
N THR A 58 -7.55 -17.30 -4.97
CA THR A 58 -8.73 -18.18 -4.95
C THR A 58 -8.65 -19.08 -3.71
N ALA A 59 -9.76 -19.25 -2.98
CA ALA A 59 -9.85 -20.15 -1.80
C ALA A 59 -9.34 -21.58 -2.11
N GLN A 60 -9.45 -21.98 -3.38
CA GLN A 60 -8.76 -23.13 -3.97
C GLN A 60 -7.40 -22.69 -4.53
N LYS A 61 -6.30 -23.03 -3.84
CA LYS A 61 -4.93 -22.77 -4.30
C LYS A 61 -4.56 -23.74 -5.45
N LYS A 62 -5.10 -23.51 -6.64
CA LYS A 62 -4.68 -24.25 -7.85
C LYS A 62 -3.20 -24.00 -8.13
N PRO A 63 -2.45 -24.96 -8.71
CA PRO A 63 -1.09 -24.72 -9.17
C PRO A 63 -0.98 -23.52 -10.13
N LEU A 64 0.22 -22.94 -10.22
CA LEU A 64 0.59 -21.88 -11.14
C LEU A 64 1.28 -22.51 -12.35
N THR A 65 0.55 -22.63 -13.45
CA THR A 65 1.13 -23.14 -14.70
C THR A 65 1.88 -22.02 -15.43
N ILE A 66 3.16 -22.28 -15.75
CA ILE A 66 4.02 -21.39 -16.54
C ILE A 66 4.43 -22.07 -17.85
N GLY A 67 4.39 -21.32 -18.94
CA GLY A 67 4.90 -21.76 -20.25
C GLY A 67 6.35 -21.33 -20.41
N LEU A 68 7.21 -22.25 -20.81
CA LEU A 68 8.63 -22.02 -21.06
C LEU A 68 8.94 -22.30 -22.54
N THR A 69 9.18 -21.23 -23.29
CA THR A 69 9.55 -21.24 -24.70
C THR A 69 11.06 -21.15 -24.82
N MET A 70 11.72 -22.28 -25.00
CA MET A 70 13.19 -22.37 -25.05
C MET A 70 13.57 -23.35 -26.15
N ASP A 71 14.75 -23.17 -26.73
CA ASP A 71 15.19 -23.98 -27.87
C ASP A 71 15.50 -25.41 -27.41
N ALA A 72 14.66 -26.37 -27.80
CA ALA A 72 14.89 -27.79 -27.59
C ALA A 72 15.58 -28.44 -28.79
N SER A 73 15.56 -27.77 -29.94
CA SER A 73 16.16 -28.22 -31.20
C SER A 73 16.94 -27.10 -31.92
N GLY A 74 17.46 -27.41 -33.12
CA GLY A 74 18.23 -26.45 -33.91
C GLY A 74 19.64 -26.14 -33.38
N GLN A 75 20.23 -25.05 -33.88
CA GLN A 75 21.63 -24.68 -33.59
C GLN A 75 21.85 -24.21 -32.13
N TYR A 76 20.77 -23.82 -31.45
CA TYR A 76 20.80 -23.30 -30.07
C TYR A 76 20.22 -24.31 -29.05
N ALA A 77 20.00 -25.56 -29.45
CA ALA A 77 19.47 -26.61 -28.56
C ALA A 77 20.32 -26.78 -27.29
N ALA A 78 21.66 -26.70 -27.41
CA ALA A 78 22.55 -26.85 -26.27
C ALA A 78 22.31 -25.76 -25.21
N SER A 79 22.21 -24.49 -25.63
CA SER A 79 21.91 -23.38 -24.72
C SER A 79 20.49 -23.45 -24.16
N GLY A 80 19.50 -23.83 -24.97
CA GLY A 80 18.13 -23.97 -24.47
C GLY A 80 17.97 -25.12 -23.48
N GLN A 81 18.75 -26.21 -23.58
CA GLN A 81 18.78 -27.24 -22.53
C GLN A 81 19.39 -26.74 -21.22
N GLU A 82 20.43 -25.90 -21.26
CA GLU A 82 21.01 -25.30 -20.05
C GLU A 82 20.00 -24.38 -19.36
N GLU A 83 19.29 -23.54 -20.13
CA GLU A 83 18.20 -22.70 -19.62
C GLU A 83 17.08 -23.56 -19.00
N ARG A 84 16.69 -24.66 -19.67
CA ARG A 84 15.70 -25.61 -19.16
C ARG A 84 16.06 -26.14 -17.79
N LEU A 85 17.30 -26.60 -17.65
CA LEU A 85 17.79 -27.19 -16.43
C LEU A 85 17.79 -26.15 -15.30
N GLY A 86 18.23 -24.92 -15.58
CA GLY A 86 18.18 -23.80 -14.62
C GLY A 86 16.76 -23.45 -14.19
N ALA A 87 15.83 -23.33 -15.15
CA ALA A 87 14.43 -23.03 -14.88
C ALA A 87 13.77 -24.11 -14.01
N MET A 88 13.97 -25.39 -14.36
CA MET A 88 13.42 -26.51 -13.61
C MET A 88 14.03 -26.63 -12.19
N MET A 89 15.32 -26.30 -12.03
CA MET A 89 15.97 -26.22 -10.73
C MET A 89 15.34 -25.14 -9.85
N ALA A 90 15.17 -23.92 -10.38
CA ALA A 90 14.53 -22.82 -9.66
C ALA A 90 13.10 -23.18 -9.24
N ILE A 91 12.31 -23.74 -10.15
CA ILE A 91 10.94 -24.18 -9.87
C ILE A 91 10.91 -25.20 -8.73
N LYS A 92 11.81 -26.18 -8.76
CA LYS A 92 11.92 -27.19 -7.70
C LYS A 92 12.24 -26.55 -6.35
N GLU A 93 13.18 -25.60 -6.29
CA GLU A 93 13.54 -24.91 -5.06
C GLU A 93 12.39 -24.07 -4.49
N PHE A 94 11.67 -23.33 -5.34
CA PHE A 94 10.51 -22.54 -4.90
C PHE A 94 9.39 -23.43 -4.41
N ASN A 95 9.09 -24.51 -5.13
CA ASN A 95 8.09 -25.50 -4.75
C ASN A 95 8.41 -26.18 -3.41
N ALA A 96 9.68 -26.51 -3.17
CA ALA A 96 10.15 -27.03 -1.89
C ALA A 96 10.00 -26.02 -0.73
N LYS A 97 10.07 -24.71 -1.01
CA LYS A 97 9.85 -23.61 -0.05
C LYS A 97 8.37 -23.25 0.15
N GLY A 98 7.44 -24.07 -0.37
CA GLY A 98 5.99 -23.82 -0.26
C GLY A 98 5.38 -23.13 -1.48
N GLY A 99 6.13 -22.99 -2.57
CA GLY A 99 5.69 -22.38 -3.81
C GLY A 99 5.48 -20.86 -3.69
N VAL A 100 4.75 -20.29 -4.64
CA VAL A 100 4.47 -18.85 -4.68
C VAL A 100 3.12 -18.60 -4.03
N LEU A 101 3.10 -17.84 -2.93
CA LEU A 101 1.88 -17.57 -2.14
C LEU A 101 1.16 -18.87 -1.68
N GLY A 102 1.91 -19.95 -1.49
CA GLY A 102 1.36 -21.27 -1.13
C GLY A 102 0.82 -22.07 -2.31
N ARG A 103 1.18 -21.72 -3.55
CA ARG A 103 0.77 -22.41 -4.78
C ARG A 103 2.00 -23.04 -5.43
N GLN A 104 1.91 -24.34 -5.74
CA GLN A 104 2.94 -25.05 -6.49
C GLN A 104 3.02 -24.51 -7.92
N ILE A 105 4.22 -24.44 -8.47
CA ILE A 105 4.49 -24.05 -9.86
C ILE A 105 4.55 -25.32 -10.71
N GLU A 106 3.86 -25.31 -11.85
CA GLU A 106 3.92 -26.34 -12.89
C GLU A 106 4.48 -25.73 -14.17
N ALA A 107 5.43 -26.40 -14.82
CA ALA A 107 6.03 -25.93 -16.06
C ALA A 107 5.55 -26.73 -17.26
N ILE A 108 5.22 -26.02 -18.35
CA ILE A 108 5.01 -26.59 -19.67
C ILE A 108 6.12 -26.07 -20.56
N HIS A 109 6.82 -26.96 -21.25
CA HIS A 109 7.89 -26.59 -22.16
C HIS A 109 7.44 -26.76 -23.61
N ILE A 110 7.73 -25.75 -24.44
CA ILE A 110 7.46 -25.73 -25.87
C ILE A 110 8.77 -25.37 -26.58
N ASP A 111 9.10 -26.12 -27.63
CA ASP A 111 10.23 -25.88 -28.52
C ASP A 111 9.95 -24.69 -29.46
N THR A 112 10.96 -23.86 -29.72
CA THR A 112 10.92 -22.67 -30.57
C THR A 112 11.78 -22.84 -31.81
#